data_AF-A0A5C6AUE3-F1
#
_entry.id   AF-A0A5C6AUE3-F1
#
_cell.length_a   1.000
_cell.length_b   1.000
_cell.length_c   1.000
_cell.angle_alpha   90.00
_cell.angle_beta   90.00
_cell.angle_gamma   90.00
#
_symmetry.space_group_name_H-M   'P 1'
#
loop_
_entity.id
_entity.type
_entity.pdbx_description
1 polymer ?
#
loop_
_entity_poly.entity_id
_entity_poly.type
_entity_poly.pdbx_seq_one_letter_code
_entity_poly.pdbx_strand_id
1 'polypeptide(L)'
;MRGRKPKPTALKTLEGNPGKRPLNAREPHAKPEVPDCPEHLDDIARAEWFRTAKVLIDMGLLTLADRSALAAYCVAYSRWVHAEEQVKKYGTIVKSPAKGFPMKSPYLTVADQAMEAMRKLMVEFGLTPSSRSRI
;
A
#
# COMPACT_ATOMS: atom_id res chain seq x y z
N MET A 1 5.90 -19.84 18.46
CA MET A 1 5.16 -19.83 17.17
C MET A 1 3.97 -18.89 17.29
N ARG A 2 3.91 -17.81 16.49
CA ARG A 2 2.76 -16.90 16.49
C ARG A 2 1.66 -17.57 15.66
N GLY A 3 0.54 -17.92 16.30
CA GLY A 3 -0.59 -18.54 15.63
C GLY A 3 -1.13 -17.70 14.48
N ARG A 4 -1.91 -18.33 13.58
CA ARG A 4 -2.55 -17.66 12.43
C ARG A 4 -3.30 -16.41 12.92
N LYS A 5 -3.19 -15.29 12.17
CA LYS A 5 -3.94 -14.06 12.48
C LYS A 5 -5.42 -14.42 12.68
N PRO A 6 -6.07 -13.93 13.75
CA PRO A 6 -7.47 -14.26 14.02
C PRO A 6 -8.36 -13.77 12.87
N LYS A 7 -9.35 -14.59 12.47
CA LYS A 7 -10.37 -14.16 11.51
C LYS A 7 -11.24 -13.04 12.13
N PRO A 8 -11.57 -11.99 11.37
CA PRO A 8 -12.55 -10.97 11.74
C PRO A 8 -13.88 -11.56 12.21
N THR A 9 -14.59 -10.86 13.10
CA THR A 9 -15.88 -11.32 13.63
C THR A 9 -16.93 -11.45 12.53
N ALA A 10 -16.92 -10.57 11.52
CA ALA A 10 -17.83 -10.65 10.38
C ALA A 10 -17.73 -12.01 9.65
N LEU A 11 -16.51 -12.45 9.33
CA LEU A 11 -16.27 -13.74 8.68
C LEU A 11 -16.65 -14.93 9.58
N LYS A 12 -16.36 -14.86 10.88
CA LYS A 12 -16.80 -15.91 11.82
C LYS A 12 -18.30 -16.00 11.92
N THR A 13 -19.00 -14.87 11.81
CA THR A 13 -20.48 -14.82 11.85
C THR A 13 -21.06 -15.46 10.60
N LEU A 14 -20.53 -15.13 9.40
CA LEU A 14 -20.92 -15.74 8.13
C LEU A 14 -20.67 -17.26 8.10
N GLU A 15 -19.56 -17.72 8.68
CA GLU A 15 -19.22 -19.15 8.78
C GLU A 15 -20.02 -19.89 9.87
N GLY A 16 -20.94 -19.22 10.59
CA GLY A 16 -21.75 -19.83 11.66
C GLY A 16 -20.98 -20.10 12.95
N ASN A 17 -19.87 -19.39 13.17
CA ASN A 17 -18.98 -19.50 14.33
C ASN A 17 -18.57 -20.96 14.63
N PRO A 18 -17.83 -21.63 13.73
CA PRO A 18 -17.52 -23.07 13.85
C PRO A 18 -16.72 -23.40 15.12
N GLY A 19 -15.97 -22.43 15.65
CA GLY A 19 -15.22 -22.58 16.90
C GLY A 19 -16.06 -22.42 18.18
N LYS A 20 -17.33 -22.00 18.08
CA LYS A 20 -18.28 -21.73 19.19
C LYS A 20 -17.75 -20.82 20.31
N ARG A 21 -16.64 -20.12 20.08
CA ARG A 21 -16.08 -19.16 21.04
C ARG A 21 -16.89 -17.86 20.99
N PRO A 22 -17.01 -17.11 22.09
CA PRO A 22 -17.64 -15.79 22.08
C PRO A 22 -17.01 -14.91 21.01
N LEU A 23 -17.85 -14.28 20.19
CA LEU A 23 -17.41 -13.31 19.19
C LEU A 23 -16.97 -12.01 19.87
N ASN A 24 -16.02 -11.29 19.27
CA ASN A 24 -15.52 -10.05 19.85
C ASN A 24 -16.52 -8.92 19.59
N ALA A 25 -17.40 -8.62 20.55
CA ALA A 25 -18.37 -7.54 20.45
C ALA A 25 -17.76 -6.13 20.49
N ARG A 26 -16.46 -6.01 20.81
CA ARG A 26 -15.72 -4.73 20.84
C ARG A 26 -14.86 -4.52 19.58
N GLU A 27 -15.08 -5.30 18.52
CA GLU A 27 -14.38 -5.07 17.27
C GLU A 27 -14.78 -3.70 16.70
N PRO A 28 -13.82 -2.80 16.45
CA PRO A 28 -14.14 -1.48 15.93
C PRO A 28 -14.67 -1.60 14.50
N HIS A 29 -15.91 -1.17 14.30
CA HIS A 29 -16.51 -1.02 12.98
C HIS A 29 -16.26 0.39 12.50
N ALA A 30 -15.19 0.59 11.73
CA ALA A 30 -14.95 1.86 11.07
C ALA A 30 -15.96 2.01 9.92
N LYS A 31 -16.70 3.11 9.91
CA LYS A 31 -17.61 3.43 8.79
C LYS A 31 -16.76 3.80 7.57
N PRO A 32 -17.14 3.37 6.35
CA PRO A 32 -16.47 3.82 5.15
C PRO A 32 -16.55 5.35 5.04
N GLU A 33 -15.39 5.98 4.96
CA GLU A 33 -15.25 7.44 4.91
C GLU A 33 -13.93 7.76 4.20
N VAL A 34 -13.96 8.73 3.30
CA VAL A 34 -12.75 9.16 2.58
C VAL A 34 -12.02 10.18 3.44
N PRO A 35 -10.80 9.89 3.91
CA PRO A 35 -10.03 10.88 4.65
C PRO A 35 -9.52 12.00 3.74
N ASP A 36 -9.30 13.17 4.33
CA ASP A 36 -8.68 14.30 3.62
C ASP A 36 -7.25 13.98 3.18
N CYS A 37 -6.93 14.35 1.95
CA CYS A 37 -5.58 14.21 1.39
C CYS A 37 -4.56 15.01 2.23
N PRO A 38 -3.47 14.40 2.71
CA PRO A 38 -2.44 15.13 3.43
C PRO A 38 -1.79 16.24 2.58
N GLU A 39 -1.54 17.38 3.22
CA GLU A 39 -0.96 18.55 2.56
C GLU A 39 0.46 18.31 2.07
N HIS A 40 1.24 17.49 2.79
CA HIS A 40 2.64 17.20 2.48
C HIS A 40 2.85 16.30 1.26
N LEU A 41 1.79 15.78 0.63
CA LEU A 41 1.92 15.00 -0.59
C LEU A 41 2.27 15.90 -1.77
N ASP A 42 3.29 15.51 -2.53
CA ASP A 42 3.58 16.11 -3.83
C ASP A 42 2.46 15.83 -4.84
N ASP A 43 2.53 16.46 -6.02
CA ASP A 43 1.47 16.39 -7.02
C ASP A 43 1.24 14.96 -7.55
N ILE A 44 2.31 14.17 -7.67
CA ILE A 44 2.22 12.78 -8.14
C ILE A 44 1.55 11.90 -7.10
N ALA A 45 1.96 12.02 -5.83
CA ALA A 45 1.37 11.32 -4.70
C ALA A 45 -0.09 11.74 -4.49
N ARG A 46 -0.41 13.03 -4.68
CA ARG A 46 -1.77 13.55 -4.55
C ARG A 46 -2.69 13.03 -5.65
N ALA A 47 -2.22 12.99 -6.90
CA ALA A 47 -2.98 12.38 -7.99
C ALA A 47 -3.26 10.89 -7.70
N GLU A 48 -2.26 10.18 -7.20
CA GLU A 48 -2.39 8.78 -6.80
C GLU A 48 -3.35 8.57 -5.63
N TRP A 49 -3.34 9.49 -4.66
CA TRP A 49 -4.28 9.50 -3.53
C TRP A 49 -5.72 9.48 -4.03
N PHE A 50 -6.09 10.42 -4.90
CA PHE A 50 -7.47 10.49 -5.40
C PHE A 50 -7.85 9.29 -6.26
N ARG A 51 -6.92 8.80 -7.09
CA ARG A 51 -7.14 7.61 -7.92
C ARG A 51 -7.42 6.38 -7.07
N THR A 52 -6.59 6.13 -6.06
CA THR A 52 -6.69 4.93 -5.23
C THR A 52 -7.77 5.05 -4.17
N ALA A 53 -7.98 6.23 -3.57
CA ALA A 53 -9.08 6.47 -2.65
C ALA A 53 -10.44 6.19 -3.29
N LYS A 54 -10.64 6.60 -4.55
CA LYS A 54 -11.87 6.32 -5.31
C LYS A 54 -12.13 4.82 -5.42
N VAL A 55 -11.11 4.03 -5.77
CA VAL A 55 -11.25 2.57 -5.87
C VAL A 55 -11.57 1.95 -4.51
N LEU A 56 -10.89 2.38 -3.45
CA LEU A 56 -11.08 1.82 -2.11
C LEU A 56 -12.45 2.16 -1.52
N ILE A 57 -12.97 3.37 -1.75
CA ILE A 57 -14.31 3.74 -1.28
C ILE A 57 -15.41 3.02 -2.07
N ASP A 58 -15.25 2.86 -3.39
CA ASP A 58 -16.18 2.09 -4.23
C ASP A 58 -16.25 0.61 -3.77
N MET A 59 -15.16 0.09 -3.18
CA MET A 59 -15.10 -1.23 -2.55
C MET A 59 -15.54 -1.26 -1.08
N GLY A 60 -15.84 -0.10 -0.46
CA GLY A 60 -16.19 0.01 0.95
C GLY A 60 -15.02 -0.29 1.92
N LEU A 61 -13.78 -0.17 1.46
CA LEU A 61 -12.56 -0.56 2.20
C LEU A 61 -11.80 0.62 2.81
N LEU A 62 -12.20 1.86 2.53
CA LEU A 62 -11.50 3.06 3.00
C LEU A 62 -12.19 3.69 4.20
N THR A 63 -11.43 3.94 5.26
CA THR A 63 -11.90 4.61 6.48
C THR A 63 -10.92 5.71 6.92
N LEU A 64 -11.31 6.53 7.89
CA LEU A 64 -10.41 7.54 8.47
C LEU A 64 -9.13 6.95 9.08
N ALA A 65 -9.17 5.71 9.58
CA ALA A 65 -8.01 5.04 10.17
C ALA A 65 -6.92 4.74 9.14
N ASP A 66 -7.30 4.64 7.86
CA ASP A 66 -6.41 4.24 6.77
C ASP A 66 -5.62 5.41 6.18
N ARG A 67 -5.92 6.65 6.61
CA ARG A 67 -5.35 7.88 6.05
C ARG A 67 -3.83 7.83 5.91
N SER A 68 -3.13 7.46 6.99
CA SER A 68 -1.66 7.42 7.01
C SER A 68 -1.09 6.30 6.14
N ALA A 69 -1.78 5.15 6.09
CA ALA A 69 -1.34 4.02 5.27
C ALA A 69 -1.51 4.31 3.78
N LEU A 70 -2.63 4.94 3.38
CA LEU A 70 -2.83 5.41 2.01
C LEU A 70 -1.82 6.48 1.64
N ALA A 71 -1.48 7.38 2.57
CA ALA A 71 -0.49 8.44 2.32
C ALA A 71 0.89 7.83 2.06
N ALA A 72 1.30 6.86 2.88
CA ALA A 72 2.55 6.14 2.71
C ALA A 72 2.62 5.41 1.36
N TYR A 73 1.51 4.82 0.91
CA TYR A 73 1.41 4.21 -0.41
C TYR A 73 1.62 5.23 -1.52
N CYS A 74 0.97 6.39 -1.42
CA CYS A 74 1.08 7.47 -2.41
C CYS A 74 2.51 8.05 -2.47
N VAL A 75 3.16 8.22 -1.32
CA VAL A 75 4.58 8.64 -1.26
C VAL A 75 5.49 7.61 -1.92
N ALA A 76 5.25 6.31 -1.68
CA ALA A 76 6.02 5.25 -2.32
C ALA A 76 5.80 5.26 -3.84
N TYR A 77 4.56 5.50 -4.30
CA TYR A 77 4.25 5.64 -5.72
C TYR A 77 4.98 6.81 -6.38
N SER A 78 4.91 8.01 -5.79
CA SER A 78 5.63 9.19 -6.30
C SER A 78 7.14 8.92 -6.39
N ARG A 79 7.73 8.33 -5.34
CA ARG A 79 9.15 7.97 -5.33
C ARG A 79 9.51 6.98 -6.44
N TRP A 80 8.64 6.01 -6.71
CA TRP A 80 8.85 5.06 -7.82
C TRP A 80 8.80 5.78 -9.17
N VAL A 81 7.79 6.61 -9.42
CA VAL A 81 7.67 7.39 -10.68
C VAL A 81 8.91 8.23 -10.92
N HIS A 82 9.34 9.02 -9.93
CA HIS A 82 10.55 9.82 -10.05
C HIS A 82 11.81 8.99 -10.29
N ALA A 83 11.95 7.85 -9.61
CA ALA A 83 13.10 6.97 -9.82
C ALA A 83 13.14 6.39 -11.25
N GLU A 84 11.99 5.94 -11.77
CA GLU A 84 11.86 5.46 -13.16
C GLU A 84 12.20 6.55 -14.18
N GLU A 85 11.79 7.80 -13.95
CA GLU A 85 12.19 8.93 -14.79
C GLU A 85 13.70 9.15 -14.81
N GLN A 86 14.35 9.05 -13.65
CA GLN A 86 15.81 9.15 -13.58
C GLN A 86 16.50 7.97 -14.26
N VAL A 87 15.97 6.74 -14.15
CA VAL A 87 16.48 5.57 -14.88
C VAL A 87 16.35 5.77 -16.39
N LYS A 88 15.23 6.31 -16.88
CA LYS A 88 15.07 6.64 -18.31
C LYS A 88 16.10 7.68 -18.78
N LYS A 89 16.40 8.67 -17.94
CA LYS A 89 17.34 9.75 -18.26
C LYS A 89 18.81 9.32 -18.23
N TYR A 90 19.21 8.56 -17.22
CA TYR A 90 20.62 8.23 -16.96
C TYR A 90 21.00 6.79 -17.33
N GLY A 91 20.03 5.95 -17.65
CA GLY A 91 20.22 4.55 -17.94
C GLY A 91 20.26 3.67 -16.68
N THR A 92 20.27 2.36 -16.93
CA THR A 92 20.30 1.31 -15.90
C THR A 92 21.70 1.06 -15.34
N ILE A 93 22.73 1.46 -16.09
CA ILE A 93 24.14 1.35 -15.72
C ILE A 93 24.77 2.74 -15.79
N VAL A 94 25.44 3.13 -14.72
CA VAL A 94 26.15 4.42 -14.60
C VAL A 94 27.62 4.18 -14.26
N LYS A 95 28.49 5.16 -14.49
CA LYS A 95 29.90 5.08 -14.10
C LYS A 95 30.09 5.47 -12.63
N SER A 96 30.91 4.72 -11.91
CA SER A 96 31.31 5.08 -10.55
C SER A 96 32.04 6.43 -10.54
N PRO A 97 31.65 7.39 -9.67
CA PRO A 97 32.31 8.71 -9.60
C PRO A 97 33.81 8.63 -9.28
N ALA A 98 34.24 7.60 -8.55
CA ALA A 98 35.62 7.49 -8.06
C ALA A 98 36.56 6.75 -9.02
N LYS A 99 36.08 5.71 -9.70
CA LYS A 99 36.94 4.79 -10.48
C LYS A 99 36.44 4.53 -11.91
N GLY A 100 35.31 5.10 -12.31
CA GLY A 100 34.79 5.03 -13.68
C GLY A 100 34.27 3.67 -14.14
N PHE A 101 34.31 2.62 -13.29
CA PHE A 101 33.76 1.31 -13.65
C PHE A 101 32.22 1.34 -13.72
N PRO A 102 31.60 0.49 -14.56
CA PRO A 102 30.15 0.39 -14.66
C PRO A 102 29.53 -0.16 -13.38
N MET A 103 28.49 0.50 -12.86
CA MET A 103 27.71 0.06 -11.71
C MET A 103 26.21 0.21 -11.95
N LYS A 104 25.38 -0.57 -11.24
CA LYS A 104 23.91 -0.45 -11.27
C LYS A 104 23.52 0.98 -10.86
N SER A 105 22.59 1.57 -11.59
CA SER A 105 22.04 2.89 -11.26
C SER A 105 21.43 2.89 -9.85
N PRO A 106 21.75 3.87 -8.97
CA PRO A 106 21.16 3.95 -7.64
C PRO A 106 19.63 4.15 -7.71
N TYR A 107 19.12 4.76 -8.78
CA TYR A 107 17.70 4.96 -8.99
C TYR A 107 16.94 3.65 -9.17
N LEU A 108 17.58 2.59 -9.71
CA LEU A 108 16.96 1.27 -9.76
C LEU A 108 16.73 0.71 -8.34
N THR A 109 17.68 0.91 -7.42
CA THR A 109 17.51 0.48 -6.03
C THR A 109 16.35 1.24 -5.36
N VAL A 110 16.21 2.54 -5.63
CA VAL A 110 15.09 3.34 -5.13
C VAL A 110 13.76 2.85 -5.69
N ALA A 111 13.69 2.58 -7.00
CA ALA A 111 12.50 2.05 -7.66
C ALA A 111 12.10 0.68 -7.09
N ASP A 112 13.06 -0.24 -6.94
CA ASP A 112 12.85 -1.59 -6.38
C ASP A 112 12.28 -1.51 -4.95
N GLN A 113 12.85 -0.64 -4.10
CA GLN A 113 12.39 -0.46 -2.71
C GLN A 113 11.00 0.17 -2.63
N ALA A 114 10.73 1.17 -3.47
CA ALA A 114 9.43 1.82 -3.55
C ALA A 114 8.35 0.85 -4.03
N MET A 115 8.64 0.02 -5.03
CA MET A 115 7.75 -1.01 -5.54
C MET A 115 7.41 -2.06 -4.48
N GLU A 116 8.38 -2.49 -3.68
CA GLU A 116 8.14 -3.44 -2.59
C GLU A 116 7.31 -2.83 -1.45
N ALA A 117 7.54 -1.55 -1.12
CA ALA A 117 6.71 -0.83 -0.14
C ALA A 117 5.26 -0.71 -0.63
N MET A 118 5.07 -0.33 -1.90
CA MET A 118 3.74 -0.30 -2.52
C MET A 118 3.07 -1.67 -2.48
N ARG A 119 3.79 -2.74 -2.82
CA ARG A 119 3.25 -4.11 -2.83
C ARG A 119 2.70 -4.52 -1.47
N LYS A 120 3.44 -4.23 -0.39
CA LYS A 120 2.99 -4.54 0.98
C LYS A 120 1.69 -3.83 1.32
N LEU A 121 1.60 -2.54 1.02
CA LEU A 121 0.39 -1.74 1.27
C LEU A 121 -0.78 -2.18 0.39
N MET A 122 -0.55 -2.50 -0.89
CA MET A 122 -1.58 -3.03 -1.80
C MET A 122 -2.17 -4.35 -1.31
N VAL A 123 -1.37 -5.19 -0.65
CA VAL A 123 -1.87 -6.44 -0.05
C VAL A 123 -2.81 -6.13 1.11
N GLU A 124 -2.42 -5.24 2.03
CA GLU A 124 -3.25 -4.86 3.18
C GLU A 124 -4.54 -4.15 2.76
N PHE A 125 -4.52 -3.36 1.68
CA PHE A 125 -5.70 -2.68 1.12
C PHE A 125 -6.57 -3.55 0.19
N GLY A 126 -6.19 -4.80 -0.10
CA GLY A 126 -6.99 -5.64 -1.01
C GLY A 126 -6.88 -5.23 -2.48
N LEU A 127 -5.88 -4.47 -2.86
CA LEU A 127 -5.73 -3.97 -4.23
C LEU A 127 -5.19 -5.05 -5.19
N THR A 128 -4.64 -6.16 -4.67
CA THR A 128 -4.19 -7.29 -5.50
C THR A 128 -5.31 -8.33 -5.67
N PRO A 129 -5.45 -8.99 -6.84
CA PRO A 129 -6.47 -10.03 -7.04
C PRO A 129 -6.44 -11.12 -5.96
N SER A 130 -5.24 -11.50 -5.51
CA SER A 130 -5.05 -12.51 -4.46
C SER A 130 -5.33 -12.03 -3.03
N SER A 131 -5.33 -10.71 -2.77
CA SER A 131 -5.67 -10.17 -1.45
C SER A 131 -7.15 -9.86 -1.34
N ARG A 132 -7.85 -9.59 -2.45
CA ARG A 132 -9.31 -9.39 -2.45
C ARG A 132 -10.11 -10.55 -1.86
N SER A 133 -9.66 -11.79 -2.05
CA SER A 133 -10.34 -12.96 -1.48
C SER A 133 -10.13 -13.13 0.03
N ARG A 134 -9.27 -12.31 0.65
CA ARG A 134 -8.90 -12.38 2.07
C ARG A 134 -9.43 -11.23 2.91
N ILE A 135 -10.01 -10.22 2.27
CA ILE A 135 -10.71 -9.10 2.92
C ILE A 135 -12.20 -9.41 2.89
#